data_AF-A0A1T4W4Z2-F1
#
_entry.id   AF-A0A1T4W4Z2-F1
#
_cell.length_a   1.000
_cell.length_b   1.000
_cell.length_c   1.000
_cell.angle_alpha   90.00
_cell.angle_beta   90.00
_cell.angle_gamma   90.00
#
_symmetry.space_group_name_H-M   'P 1'
#
loop_
_entity.id
_entity.type
_entity.pdbx_description
1 polymer ?
#
loop_
_entity_poly.entity_id
_entity_poly.type
_entity_poly.pdbx_seq_one_letter_code
_entity_poly.pdbx_strand_id
1 'polypeptide(L)'
;ALVKNDAKNQADEDFGLNVNTDSYLRSCIDTVSLPWKDAKNSVDVMNEYELDSFISAISNLDLSKSGSMTFRLSIKDYAMLKLVASQHGMTVTTVIETAVQKMKAGSK
;
A
#
# COMPACT_ATOMS: atom_id res chain seq x y z
N ALA A 1 -13.07 26.88 -17.50
CA ALA A 1 -12.76 26.18 -16.24
C ALA A 1 -12.44 24.73 -16.60
N LEU A 2 -11.28 24.20 -16.17
CA LEU A 2 -10.95 22.78 -16.35
C LEU A 2 -11.97 21.97 -15.55
N VAL A 3 -12.92 21.35 -16.25
CA VAL A 3 -13.86 20.41 -15.66
C VAL A 3 -13.00 19.30 -15.06
N LYS A 4 -12.95 19.23 -13.73
CA LYS A 4 -12.35 18.09 -13.03
C LYS A 4 -12.99 16.86 -13.65
N ASN A 5 -12.17 16.00 -14.25
CA ASN A 5 -12.58 14.68 -14.68
C ASN A 5 -13.04 13.95 -13.41
N ASP A 6 -14.34 14.05 -13.15
CA ASP A 6 -14.95 13.63 -11.89
C ASP A 6 -15.08 12.12 -12.00
N ALA A 7 -13.99 11.42 -11.68
CA ALA A 7 -13.90 9.96 -11.66
C ALA A 7 -15.07 9.35 -10.87
N LYS A 8 -15.65 10.12 -9.94
CA LYS A 8 -16.88 9.80 -9.23
C LYS A 8 -18.11 9.71 -10.15
N ASN A 9 -18.32 10.68 -11.04
CA ASN A 9 -19.45 10.65 -11.99
C ASN A 9 -19.30 9.51 -13.01
N GLN A 10 -18.07 9.23 -13.45
CA GLN A 10 -17.81 8.07 -14.32
C GLN A 10 -18.06 6.73 -13.58
N ALA A 11 -17.64 6.63 -12.31
CA ALA A 11 -17.90 5.44 -11.49
C ALA A 11 -19.38 5.23 -11.12
N ASP A 12 -20.16 6.31 -11.08
CA ASP A 12 -21.61 6.27 -10.87
C ASP A 12 -22.35 5.88 -12.18
N GLU A 13 -21.87 6.33 -13.34
CA GLU A 13 -22.37 5.88 -14.65
C GLU A 13 -22.11 4.39 -14.89
N ASP A 14 -20.93 3.88 -14.50
CA ASP A 14 -20.58 2.46 -14.61
C ASP A 14 -21.44 1.56 -13.70
N PHE A 15 -21.92 2.09 -12.57
CA PHE A 15 -22.85 1.38 -11.66
C PHE A 15 -24.20 1.08 -12.33
N GLY A 16 -24.69 2.00 -13.17
CA GLY A 16 -25.95 1.83 -13.90
C GLY A 16 -25.85 0.85 -15.08
N LEU A 17 -24.64 0.56 -15.55
CA LEU A 17 -24.39 -0.25 -16.75
C LEU A 17 -24.20 -1.74 -16.47
N ASN A 18 -24.26 -2.17 -15.20
CA ASN A 18 -24.06 -3.58 -14.80
C ASN A 18 -22.75 -4.18 -15.35
N VAL A 19 -21.77 -3.32 -15.65
CA VAL A 19 -20.41 -3.72 -15.95
C VAL A 19 -19.86 -4.15 -14.61
N ASN A 20 -19.82 -5.46 -14.42
CA ASN A 20 -19.58 -6.14 -13.16
C ASN A 20 -18.17 -5.83 -12.62
N THR A 21 -17.93 -4.61 -12.11
CA THR A 21 -16.85 -4.36 -11.17
C THR A 21 -17.25 -5.09 -9.91
N ASP A 22 -16.60 -6.23 -9.67
CA ASP A 22 -16.76 -7.07 -8.48
C ASP A 22 -17.03 -6.18 -7.26
N SER A 23 -18.20 -6.36 -6.63
CA SER A 23 -18.58 -5.58 -5.44
C SER A 23 -17.50 -5.58 -4.36
N TYR A 24 -16.70 -6.66 -4.31
CA TYR A 24 -15.54 -6.77 -3.46
C TYR A 24 -14.41 -5.82 -3.90
N LEU A 25 -14.09 -5.76 -5.19
CA LEU A 25 -13.09 -4.82 -5.73
C LEU A 25 -13.49 -3.37 -5.46
N ARG A 26 -14.77 -3.03 -5.61
CA ARG A 26 -15.26 -1.67 -5.31
C ARG A 26 -15.11 -1.33 -3.83
N SER A 27 -15.47 -2.27 -2.95
CA SER A 27 -15.23 -2.13 -1.49
C SER A 27 -13.75 -1.98 -1.14
N CYS A 28 -12.87 -2.71 -1.84
CA CYS A 28 -11.43 -2.57 -1.69
C CYS A 28 -10.98 -1.15 -2.08
N ILE A 29 -11.38 -0.67 -3.27
CA ILE A 29 -11.09 0.70 -3.77
C ILE A 29 -11.59 1.77 -2.80
N ASP A 30 -12.81 1.60 -2.26
CA ASP A 30 -13.38 2.51 -1.27
C ASP A 30 -12.51 2.56 -0.01
N THR A 31 -12.07 1.39 0.48
CA THR A 31 -11.15 1.29 1.63
C THR A 31 -9.82 2.01 1.36
N VAL A 32 -9.25 1.87 0.15
CA VAL A 32 -8.01 2.58 -0.22
C VAL A 32 -8.21 4.06 -0.48
N SER A 33 -9.44 4.52 -0.66
CA SER A 33 -9.79 5.93 -0.85
C SER A 33 -9.99 6.67 0.48
N LEU A 34 -10.21 5.95 1.59
CA LEU A 34 -10.34 6.52 2.93
C LEU A 34 -9.07 7.26 3.41
N PRO A 35 -9.16 8.19 4.37
CA PRO A 35 -7.99 8.68 5.09
C PRO A 35 -7.18 7.52 5.70
N TRP A 36 -5.85 7.66 5.79
CA TRP A 36 -4.97 6.57 6.24
C TRP A 36 -5.40 5.94 7.57
N LYS A 37 -5.81 6.77 8.53
CA LYS A 37 -6.26 6.32 9.86
C LYS A 37 -7.48 5.39 9.78
N ASP A 38 -8.41 5.69 8.88
CA ASP A 38 -9.67 4.95 8.74
C ASP A 38 -9.46 3.69 7.90
N ALA A 39 -8.69 3.80 6.81
CA ALA A 39 -8.25 2.65 6.02
C ALA A 39 -7.48 1.64 6.88
N LYS A 40 -6.59 2.12 7.76
CA LYS A 40 -5.86 1.27 8.72
C LYS A 40 -6.82 0.48 9.60
N ASN A 41 -7.84 1.13 10.18
CA ASN A 41 -8.78 0.42 11.05
C ASN A 41 -9.55 -0.69 10.30
N SER A 42 -9.92 -0.44 9.04
CA SER A 42 -10.57 -1.45 8.20
C SER A 42 -9.65 -2.61 7.84
N VAL A 43 -8.36 -2.35 7.61
CA VAL A 43 -7.38 -3.37 7.23
C VAL A 43 -6.85 -4.16 8.45
N ASP A 44 -6.68 -3.51 9.60
CA ASP A 44 -6.14 -4.13 10.81
C ASP A 44 -7.03 -5.25 11.40
N VAL A 45 -8.32 -5.24 11.08
CA VAL A 45 -9.27 -6.28 11.53
C VAL A 45 -9.36 -7.46 10.57
N MET A 46 -8.72 -7.38 9.40
CA MET A 46 -8.70 -8.46 8.42
C MET A 46 -7.80 -9.60 8.89
N ASN A 47 -8.26 -10.83 8.70
CA ASN A 47 -7.40 -12.00 8.85
C ASN A 47 -6.43 -12.15 7.65
N GLU A 48 -5.48 -13.07 7.73
CA GLU A 48 -4.45 -13.25 6.69
C GLU A 48 -5.04 -13.53 5.29
N TYR A 49 -6.12 -14.31 5.20
CA TYR A 49 -6.77 -14.65 3.93
C TYR A 49 -7.51 -13.45 3.31
N GLU A 50 -8.19 -12.67 4.15
CA GLU A 50 -8.86 -11.42 3.74
C GLU A 50 -7.84 -10.38 3.29
N LEU A 51 -6.70 -10.30 4.00
CA LEU A 51 -5.62 -9.39 3.67
C LEU A 51 -4.94 -9.76 2.34
N ASP A 52 -4.71 -11.05 2.09
CA ASP A 52 -4.17 -11.54 0.82
C ASP A 52 -5.11 -11.24 -0.36
N SER A 53 -6.41 -11.46 -0.16
CA SER A 53 -7.45 -11.14 -1.14
C SER A 53 -7.53 -9.62 -1.41
N PHE A 54 -7.46 -8.81 -0.35
CA PHE A 54 -7.48 -7.35 -0.43
C PHE A 54 -6.25 -6.82 -1.19
N ILE A 55 -5.05 -7.30 -0.84
CA ILE A 55 -3.80 -6.94 -1.53
C ILE A 55 -3.86 -7.33 -3.01
N SER A 56 -4.31 -8.55 -3.31
CA SER A 56 -4.44 -9.03 -4.69
C SER A 56 -5.39 -8.16 -5.52
N ALA A 57 -6.54 -7.78 -4.95
CA ALA A 57 -7.52 -6.92 -5.61
C ALA A 57 -6.96 -5.52 -5.93
N ILE A 58 -6.20 -4.91 -5.03
CA ILE A 58 -5.71 -3.52 -5.20
C ILE A 58 -4.34 -3.43 -5.88
N SER A 59 -3.56 -4.51 -5.87
CA SER A 59 -2.19 -4.53 -6.42
C SER A 59 -2.14 -4.24 -7.92
N ASN A 60 -3.12 -4.75 -8.68
CA ASN A 60 -3.24 -4.52 -10.12
C ASN A 60 -3.62 -3.07 -10.47
N LEU A 61 -4.07 -2.29 -9.47
CA LEU A 61 -4.52 -0.91 -9.63
C LEU A 61 -3.49 0.11 -9.12
N ASP A 62 -2.34 -0.35 -8.60
CA ASP A 62 -1.30 0.48 -7.97
C ASP A 62 -1.84 1.43 -6.88
N LEU A 63 -2.93 1.06 -6.22
CA LEU A 63 -3.60 1.89 -5.22
C LEU A 63 -2.95 1.82 -3.83
N SER A 64 -1.81 1.16 -3.69
CA SER A 64 -1.22 0.87 -2.37
C SER A 64 -1.03 2.15 -1.53
N LYS A 65 -1.64 2.20 -0.34
CA LYS A 65 -1.33 3.26 0.62
C LYS A 65 0.04 2.99 1.23
N SER A 66 0.90 4.00 1.22
CA SER A 66 2.16 3.97 1.97
C SER A 66 1.88 3.96 3.47
N GLY A 67 2.33 2.91 4.17
CA GLY A 67 2.42 2.88 5.63
C GLY A 67 3.76 3.42 6.11
N SER A 68 3.78 4.15 7.23
CA SER A 68 5.03 4.54 7.89
C SER A 68 5.36 3.58 9.02
N MET A 69 6.61 3.10 9.08
CA MET A 69 7.13 2.32 10.21
C MET A 69 8.21 3.12 10.93
N THR A 70 8.14 3.13 12.27
CA THR A 70 9.18 3.73 13.13
C THR A 70 9.91 2.62 13.87
N PHE A 71 11.22 2.53 13.67
CA PHE A 71 12.07 1.55 14.37
C PHE A 71 12.96 2.25 15.39
N ARG A 72 13.16 1.60 16.54
CA ARG A 72 14.23 1.97 17.48
C ARG A 72 15.40 1.02 17.28
N LEU A 73 16.57 1.60 16.99
CA LEU A 73 17.82 0.88 16.79
C LEU A 73 18.83 1.29 17.84
N SER A 74 19.81 0.43 18.13
CA SER A 74 20.99 0.87 18.86
C SER A 74 21.76 1.90 18.02
N ILE A 75 22.56 2.75 18.68
CA ILE A 75 23.38 3.76 17.98
C ILE A 75 24.32 3.08 16.97
N LYS A 76 24.88 1.91 17.32
CA LYS A 76 25.78 1.15 16.45
C LYS A 76 25.05 0.63 15.20
N ASP A 77 23.86 0.06 15.36
CA ASP A 77 23.10 -0.49 14.24
C ASP A 77 22.66 0.62 13.28
N TYR A 78 22.24 1.77 13.82
CA TYR A 78 21.90 2.93 12.99
C TYR A 78 23.11 3.46 12.22
N ALA A 79 24.29 3.51 12.86
CA ALA A 79 25.53 3.92 12.20
C ALA A 79 25.93 2.94 11.08
N MET A 80 25.79 1.63 11.31
CA MET A 80 26.01 0.60 10.28
C MET A 80 25.05 0.78 9.11
N LEU A 81 23.76 1.01 9.40
CA LEU A 81 22.75 1.23 8.36
C LEU A 81 23.08 2.47 7.51
N LYS A 82 23.53 3.56 8.12
CA LYS A 82 24.02 4.75 7.41
C LYS A 82 25.25 4.48 6.56
N LEU A 83 26.19 3.67 7.07
CA LEU A 83 27.41 3.32 6.33
C LEU A 83 27.06 2.54 5.06
N VAL A 84 26.19 1.53 5.17
CA VAL A 84 25.72 0.74 4.02
C VAL A 84 25.03 1.62 2.99
N ALA A 85 24.13 2.51 3.44
CA ALA A 85 23.42 3.44 2.59
C ALA A 85 24.41 4.34 1.80
N SER A 86 25.41 4.89 2.49
CA SER A 86 26.47 5.71 1.89
C SER A 86 27.29 4.94 0.85
N GLN A 87 27.72 3.71 1.18
CA GLN A 87 28.52 2.86 0.28
C GLN A 87 27.81 2.54 -1.03
N HIS A 88 26.47 2.49 -1.02
CA HIS A 88 25.66 2.16 -2.19
C HIS A 88 24.98 3.40 -2.81
N GLY A 89 25.33 4.61 -2.36
CA GLY A 89 24.75 5.85 -2.88
C GLY A 89 23.23 5.96 -2.71
N MET A 90 22.67 5.36 -1.67
CA MET A 90 21.22 5.28 -1.43
C MET A 90 20.83 5.86 -0.07
N THR A 91 19.53 6.03 0.16
CA THR A 91 19.02 6.47 1.46
C THR A 91 18.90 5.31 2.43
N VAL A 92 18.90 5.61 3.74
CA VAL A 92 18.61 4.62 4.78
C VAL A 92 17.25 3.94 4.57
N THR A 93 16.24 4.70 4.11
CA THR A 93 14.92 4.17 3.77
C THR A 93 15.00 3.11 2.68
N THR A 94 15.72 3.38 1.60
CA THR A 94 15.90 2.44 0.48
C THR A 94 16.60 1.15 0.90
N VAL A 95 17.56 1.23 1.83
CA VAL A 95 18.20 0.04 2.43
C VAL A 95 17.18 -0.82 3.15
N ILE A 96 16.32 -0.21 3.99
CA ILE A 96 15.27 -0.92 4.74
C ILE A 96 14.25 -1.54 3.79
N GLU A 97 13.76 -0.77 2.81
CA GLU A 97 12.81 -1.27 1.81
C GLU A 97 13.37 -2.47 1.06
N THR A 98 14.64 -2.41 0.64
CA THR A 98 15.33 -3.53 -0.04
C THR A 98 15.42 -4.76 0.86
N ALA A 99 15.73 -4.58 2.15
CA ALA A 99 15.79 -5.68 3.11
C ALA A 99 14.41 -6.34 3.31
N VAL A 100 13.35 -5.54 3.43
CA VAL A 100 11.97 -6.03 3.55
C VAL A 100 11.55 -6.82 2.31
N GLN A 101 11.88 -6.33 1.10
CA GLN A 101 11.60 -7.06 -0.14
C GLN A 101 12.35 -8.39 -0.22
N LYS A 102 13.63 -8.42 0.19
CA LYS A 102 14.41 -9.67 0.27
C LYS A 102 13.83 -10.67 1.26
N MET A 103 13.33 -10.22 2.41
CA MET A 103 12.65 -11.08 3.38
C MET A 103 11.41 -11.74 2.77
N LYS A 104 10.59 -10.98 2.03
CA LYS A 104 9.42 -11.51 1.33
C LYS A 104 9.77 -12.57 0.28
N ALA A 105 10.90 -12.39 -0.43
CA ALA A 105 11.35 -13.34 -1.46
C ALA A 105 11.97 -14.63 -0.89
N GLY A 106 12.56 -14.57 0.31
CA GLY A 106 13.22 -15.70 0.97
C GLY A 106 12.30 -16.62 1.78
N SER A 107 10.99 -16.37 1.80
CA SER A 107 9.98 -17.20 2.48
C SER A 107 9.27 -18.20 1.54
N LYS A 108 9.90 -18.55 0.41
CA LYS A 108 9.47 -19.65 -0.47
C LYS A 108 10.34 -20.88 -0.29
#